data_AF-A0AAD5X506-F1
#
_entry.id   AF-A0AAD5X506-F1
#
_cell.length_a   1.000
_cell.length_b   1.000
_cell.length_c   1.000
_cell.angle_alpha   90.00
_cell.angle_beta   90.00
_cell.angle_gamma   90.00
#
_symmetry.space_group_name_H-M   'P 1'
#
loop_
_entity.id
_entity.type
_entity.pdbx_description
1 polymer ?
#
loop_
_entity_poly.entity_id
_entity_poly.type
_entity_poly.pdbx_seq_one_letter_code
_entity_poly.pdbx_strand_id
1 'polypeptide(L)'
;LISPEDLQKSCALFTTLNLPFRLRRFDSGLLVVQSESESDENVCRRVWEVVKKREGGVTKVEVARAVGVGVVLAGEWLLMAEKKGLICRDDTVEGLRFWDNLIMGAEVASAG
;
A
#
# COMPACT_ATOMS: atom_id res chain seq x y z
N LEU A 1 -8.16 30.28 1.20
CA LEU A 1 -7.13 29.21 1.28
C LEU A 1 -7.20 28.61 2.68
N ILE A 2 -6.88 27.32 2.84
CA ILE A 2 -6.92 26.61 4.12
C ILE A 2 -5.47 26.33 4.55
N SER A 3 -5.15 26.43 5.84
CA SER A 3 -3.81 26.10 6.35
C SER A 3 -3.59 24.58 6.35
N PRO A 4 -2.34 24.09 6.24
CA PRO A 4 -2.04 22.67 6.36
C PRO A 4 -2.53 22.08 7.70
N GLU A 5 -2.38 22.81 8.80
CA GLU A 5 -2.79 22.39 10.13
C GLU A 5 -4.31 22.27 10.24
N ASP A 6 -5.06 23.22 9.68
CA ASP A 6 -6.52 23.18 9.72
C ASP A 6 -7.05 22.01 8.86
N LEU A 7 -6.48 21.79 7.68
CA LEU A 7 -6.84 20.64 6.84
C LEU A 7 -6.60 19.32 7.58
N GLN A 8 -5.45 19.16 8.23
CA GLN A 8 -5.12 17.96 9.00
C GLN A 8 -6.10 17.75 10.17
N LYS A 9 -6.40 18.81 10.94
CA LYS A 9 -7.36 18.76 12.05
C LYS A 9 -8.75 18.40 11.55
N SER A 10 -9.19 18.98 10.44
CA SER A 10 -10.49 18.66 9.82
C SER A 10 -10.56 17.18 9.40
N CYS A 11 -9.52 16.64 8.76
CA CYS A 11 -9.49 15.23 8.37
C CYS A 11 -9.47 14.27 9.57
N ALA A 12 -8.88 14.66 10.71
CA ALA A 12 -8.90 13.85 11.93
C ALA A 12 -10.31 13.69 12.53
N LEU A 13 -11.25 14.57 12.18
CA LEU A 13 -12.63 14.52 12.66
C LEU A 13 -13.53 13.57 11.85
N PHE A 14 -13.09 13.05 10.70
CA PHE A 14 -13.94 12.24 9.82
C PHE A 14 -14.62 11.06 10.54
N THR A 15 -13.85 10.29 11.31
CA THR A 15 -14.40 9.16 12.09
C THR A 15 -15.33 9.62 13.21
N THR A 16 -15.03 10.75 13.87
CA THR A 16 -15.88 11.30 14.94
C THR A 16 -17.23 11.77 14.40
N LEU A 17 -17.23 12.29 13.17
CA LEU A 17 -18.41 12.77 12.47
C LEU A 17 -19.13 11.68 11.67
N ASN A 18 -18.70 10.41 11.78
CA ASN A 18 -19.24 9.27 11.04
C ASN A 18 -19.28 9.50 9.52
N LEU A 19 -18.23 10.12 8.98
CA LEU A 19 -18.03 10.32 7.55
C LEU A 19 -17.33 9.10 6.94
N PRO A 20 -17.54 8.77 5.65
CA PRO A 20 -17.03 7.55 5.02
C PRO A 20 -15.52 7.59 4.70
N PHE A 21 -14.74 8.35 5.47
CA PHE A 21 -13.31 8.55 5.29
C PHE A 21 -12.58 8.46 6.62
N ARG A 22 -11.29 8.16 6.55
CA ARG A 22 -10.40 8.15 7.72
C ARG A 22 -9.03 8.71 7.37
N LEU A 23 -8.42 9.36 8.35
CA LEU A 23 -7.01 9.75 8.28
C LEU A 23 -6.15 8.58 8.77
N ARG A 24 -5.37 7.99 7.87
CA ARG A 24 -4.42 6.91 8.17
C ARG A 24 -3.01 7.48 8.25
N ARG A 25 -2.22 6.94 9.19
CA ARG A 25 -0.76 7.13 9.26
C ARG A 25 -0.05 5.81 8.98
N PHE A 26 0.92 5.81 8.07
CA PHE A 26 1.81 4.69 7.82
C PHE A 26 3.06 4.73 8.71
N ASP A 27 3.79 3.62 8.79
CA ASP A 27 5.03 3.50 9.60
C ASP A 27 6.09 4.53 9.17
N SER A 28 6.10 4.95 7.89
CA SER A 28 6.96 6.03 7.37
C SER A 28 6.58 7.43 7.87
N GLY A 29 5.43 7.59 8.52
CA GLY A 29 4.84 8.86 8.89
C GLY A 29 3.95 9.49 7.82
N LEU A 30 3.83 8.87 6.63
CA LEU A 30 2.91 9.34 5.58
C LEU A 30 1.47 9.37 6.10
N LEU A 31 0.80 10.51 5.90
CA LEU A 31 -0.61 10.68 6.18
C LEU A 31 -1.42 10.57 4.90
N VAL A 32 -2.50 9.78 4.94
CA VAL A 32 -3.39 9.54 3.80
C VAL A 32 -4.83 9.62 4.24
N VAL A 33 -5.65 10.31 3.47
CA VAL A 33 -7.11 10.21 3.55
C VAL A 33 -7.54 9.07 2.65
N GLN A 34 -8.25 8.09 3.21
CA GLN A 34 -8.77 6.94 2.48
C GLN A 34 -10.20 6.64 2.92
N SER A 35 -10.92 5.84 2.13
CA SER A 35 -12.22 5.31 2.51
C SER A 35 -12.13 4.56 3.85
N GLU A 36 -13.17 4.67 4.66
CA GLU A 36 -13.30 3.86 5.87
C GLU A 36 -13.31 2.35 5.54
N SER A 37 -13.91 1.97 4.41
CA SER A 37 -14.01 0.58 3.95
C SER A 37 -12.71 0.01 3.34
N GLU A 38 -11.68 0.83 3.13
CA GLU A 38 -10.42 0.36 2.55
C GLU A 38 -9.59 -0.38 3.62
N SER A 39 -9.52 -1.72 3.54
CA SER A 39 -8.72 -2.54 4.45
C SER A 39 -7.33 -2.88 3.90
N ASP A 40 -6.42 -3.27 4.80
CA ASP A 40 -5.06 -3.67 4.44
C ASP A 40 -5.06 -4.93 3.57
N GLU A 41 -6.00 -5.84 3.79
CA GLU A 41 -6.19 -7.06 3.01
C GLU A 41 -6.59 -6.73 1.57
N ASN A 42 -7.52 -5.79 1.38
CA ASN A 42 -7.96 -5.37 0.06
C ASN A 42 -6.84 -4.68 -0.72
N VAL A 43 -6.10 -3.80 -0.05
CA VAL A 43 -4.93 -3.12 -0.62
C VAL A 43 -3.85 -4.15 -1.01
N CYS A 44 -3.47 -5.04 -0.09
CA CYS A 44 -2.45 -6.04 -0.32
C CYS A 44 -2.83 -6.99 -1.48
N ARG A 45 -4.10 -7.42 -1.54
CA ARG A 45 -4.60 -8.26 -2.64
C ARG A 45 -4.44 -7.57 -3.99
N ARG A 46 -4.85 -6.31 -4.09
CA ARG A 46 -4.74 -5.51 -5.31
C ARG A 46 -3.29 -5.36 -5.78
N VAL A 47 -2.36 -5.10 -4.85
CA VAL A 47 -0.93 -5.03 -5.15
C VAL A 47 -0.39 -6.37 -5.62
N TRP A 48 -0.76 -7.45 -4.90
CA TRP A 48 -0.30 -8.79 -5.21
C TRP A 48 -0.75 -9.27 -6.59
N GLU A 49 -1.97 -8.96 -7.00
CA GLU A 49 -2.47 -9.22 -8.36
C GLU A 49 -1.64 -8.51 -9.44
N VAL A 50 -1.19 -7.28 -9.18
CA VAL A 50 -0.32 -6.55 -10.13
C VAL A 50 1.05 -7.21 -10.22
N VAL A 51 1.61 -7.63 -9.09
CA VAL A 51 2.92 -8.31 -9.02
C VAL A 51 2.87 -9.64 -9.76
N LYS A 52 1.82 -10.45 -9.55
CA LYS A 52 1.65 -11.76 -10.20
C LYS A 52 1.47 -11.69 -11.71
N LYS A 53 0.88 -10.61 -12.24
CA LYS A 53 0.61 -10.47 -13.67
C LYS A 53 1.84 -10.07 -14.50
N ARG A 54 2.95 -9.69 -13.88
CA ARG A 54 4.14 -9.19 -14.58
C ARG A 54 5.31 -10.15 -14.43
N GLU A 55 5.80 -10.62 -15.56
CA GLU A 55 7.12 -11.26 -15.63
C GLU A 55 8.20 -10.18 -15.50
N GLY A 56 9.22 -10.41 -14.65
CA GLY A 56 10.29 -9.42 -14.42
C GLY A 56 10.18 -8.57 -13.14
N GLY A 57 9.19 -8.86 -12.27
CA GLY A 57 8.94 -8.09 -11.06
C GLY A 57 8.44 -6.68 -11.35
N VAL A 58 8.10 -5.94 -10.29
CA VAL A 58 7.46 -4.62 -10.42
C VAL A 58 8.15 -3.56 -9.56
N THR A 59 8.23 -2.35 -10.10
CA THR A 59 8.68 -1.15 -9.39
C THR A 59 7.49 -0.41 -8.76
N LYS A 60 7.77 0.49 -7.79
CA LYS A 60 6.76 1.36 -7.18
C LYS A 60 5.98 2.18 -8.22
N VAL A 61 6.66 2.64 -9.28
CA VAL A 61 6.07 3.45 -10.35
C VAL A 61 5.11 2.63 -11.21
N GLU A 62 5.44 1.37 -11.49
CA GLU A 62 4.57 0.48 -12.27
C GLU A 62 3.31 0.11 -11.50
N VAL A 63 3.42 -0.14 -10.19
CA VAL A 63 2.26 -0.37 -9.33
C VAL A 63 1.39 0.89 -9.23
N ALA A 64 2.01 2.05 -9.03
CA ALA A 64 1.31 3.34 -9.01
C ALA A 64 0.48 3.57 -10.29
N ARG A 65 1.08 3.31 -11.47
CA ARG A 65 0.39 3.40 -12.77
C ARG A 65 -0.71 2.36 -12.93
N ALA A 66 -0.47 1.12 -12.53
CA ALA A 66 -1.43 0.03 -12.68
C ALA A 66 -2.67 0.22 -11.78
N VAL A 67 -2.48 0.77 -10.59
CA VAL A 67 -3.55 0.94 -9.60
C VAL A 67 -4.18 2.34 -9.60
N GLY A 68 -3.50 3.33 -10.19
CA GLY A 68 -3.98 4.71 -10.25
C GLY A 68 -3.79 5.48 -8.95
N VAL A 69 -2.65 5.29 -8.27
CA VAL A 69 -2.31 6.00 -7.02
C VAL A 69 -0.96 6.71 -7.10
N GLY A 70 -0.69 7.59 -6.15
CA GLY A 70 0.61 8.25 -6.03
C GLY A 70 1.74 7.24 -5.76
N VAL A 71 2.93 7.50 -6.30
CA VAL A 71 4.11 6.61 -6.19
C VAL A 71 4.50 6.35 -4.74
N VAL A 72 4.39 7.36 -3.87
CA VAL A 72 4.70 7.22 -2.44
C VAL A 72 3.74 6.22 -1.78
N LEU A 73 2.43 6.33 -2.05
CA LEU A 73 1.43 5.41 -1.52
C LEU A 73 1.57 3.99 -2.08
N ALA A 74 1.88 3.85 -3.36
CA ALA A 74 2.21 2.55 -3.95
C ALA A 74 3.42 1.90 -3.25
N GLY A 75 4.41 2.71 -2.86
CA GLY A 75 5.54 2.26 -2.04
C GLY A 75 5.12 1.73 -0.68
N GLU A 76 4.26 2.44 0.04
CA GLU A 76 3.72 1.97 1.33
C GLU A 76 2.94 0.66 1.19
N TRP A 77 2.15 0.54 0.13
CA TRP A 77 1.36 -0.65 -0.13
C TRP A 77 2.21 -1.86 -0.48
N LEU A 78 3.30 -1.68 -1.23
CA LEU A 78 4.28 -2.73 -1.50
C LEU A 78 4.98 -3.20 -0.22
N LEU A 79 5.44 -2.27 0.61
CA LEU A 79 6.06 -2.61 1.91
C LEU A 79 5.07 -3.32 2.84
N MET A 80 3.80 -2.94 2.82
CA MET A 80 2.74 -3.62 3.57
C MET A 80 2.53 -5.06 3.08
N ALA A 81 2.48 -5.28 1.77
CA ALA A 81 2.33 -6.61 1.19
C ALA A 81 3.57 -7.49 1.47
N GLU A 82 4.77 -6.91 1.44
CA GLU A 82 6.03 -7.57 1.82
C GLU A 82 6.02 -7.99 3.29
N LYS A 83 5.60 -7.11 4.20
CA LYS A 83 5.49 -7.41 5.65
C LYS A 83 4.52 -8.55 5.94
N LYS A 84 3.50 -8.74 5.11
CA LYS A 84 2.57 -9.89 5.16
C LYS A 84 3.12 -11.16 4.48
N GLY A 85 4.33 -11.11 3.91
CA GLY A 85 4.97 -12.23 3.24
C GLY A 85 4.36 -12.59 1.88
N LEU A 86 3.49 -11.75 1.30
CA LEU A 86 2.86 -12.02 0.00
C LEU A 86 3.83 -11.81 -1.16
N ILE A 87 4.73 -10.85 -1.01
CA ILE A 87 5.73 -10.48 -2.00
C ILE A 87 7.10 -10.35 -1.33
N CYS A 88 8.16 -10.49 -2.12
CA CYS A 88 9.51 -10.21 -1.69
C CYS A 88 10.11 -9.09 -2.55
N ARG A 89 11.20 -8.50 -2.09
CA ARG A 89 11.93 -7.49 -2.87
C ARG A 89 13.32 -7.97 -3.25
N ASP A 90 13.73 -7.52 -4.42
CA ASP A 90 15.08 -7.66 -4.94
C ASP A 90 15.65 -6.25 -5.05
N ASP A 91 16.68 -5.95 -4.26
CA ASP A 91 17.33 -4.64 -4.17
C ASP A 91 18.74 -4.76 -4.72
N THR A 92 18.95 -4.23 -5.92
CA THR A 92 20.20 -4.33 -6.65
C THR A 92 20.68 -2.93 -7.06
N VAL A 93 21.88 -2.87 -7.65
CA VAL A 93 22.40 -1.63 -8.25
C VAL A 93 21.51 -1.09 -9.38
N GLU A 94 20.71 -1.96 -10.02
CA GLU A 94 19.75 -1.58 -11.06
C GLU A 94 18.45 -1.01 -10.48
N GLY A 95 18.25 -1.18 -9.17
CA GLY A 95 17.14 -0.64 -8.41
C GLY A 95 16.34 -1.71 -7.68
N LEU A 96 15.23 -1.25 -7.09
CA LEU A 96 14.33 -2.04 -6.25
C LEU A 96 13.13 -2.57 -7.04
N ARG A 97 13.01 -3.88 -7.11
CA ARG A 97 11.86 -4.59 -7.71
C ARG A 97 11.18 -5.50 -6.69
N PHE A 98 9.88 -5.72 -6.88
CA PHE A 98 9.06 -6.60 -6.06
C PHE A 98 8.54 -7.78 -6.87
N TRP A 99 8.52 -8.95 -6.25
CA TRP A 99 8.21 -10.23 -6.87
C TRP A 99 7.24 -11.04 -6.01
N ASP A 100 6.56 -12.01 -6.62
CA ASP A 100 5.77 -12.97 -5.85
C ASP A 100 6.68 -13.75 -4.88
N ASN A 101 6.25 -13.92 -3.63
CA ASN A 101 7.10 -14.57 -2.63
C ASN A 101 7.07 -16.09 -2.76
N LEU A 102 7.97 -16.63 -3.58
CA LEU A 102 8.13 -18.08 -3.78
C LEU A 102 9.00 -18.75 -2.70
N ILE A 103 9.66 -17.96 -1.85
CA ILE A 103 10.59 -18.46 -0.82
C ILE A 103 9.81 -19.00 0.38
N MET A 104 8.76 -18.29 0.79
CA MET A 104 7.93 -18.66 1.95
C MET A 104 6.75 -19.57 1.59
N GLY A 105 6.93 -20.46 0.61
CA GLY A 105 5.86 -21.22 -0.05
C GLY A 105 4.76 -21.77 0.88
N ALA A 106 3.51 -21.50 0.48
CA ALA A 106 2.24 -22.12 0.89
C ALA A 106 1.71 -21.97 2.33
N GLU A 107 2.50 -21.66 3.36
CA GLU A 107 1.97 -21.62 4.74
C GLU A 107 1.26 -20.30 5.12
N VAL A 108 1.61 -19.18 4.50
CA VAL A 108 1.05 -17.86 4.86
C VAL A 108 -0.31 -17.59 4.18
N ALA A 109 -0.62 -18.31 3.10
CA ALA A 109 -1.86 -18.11 2.34
C ALA A 109 -3.12 -18.71 2.99
N SER A 110 -2.97 -19.57 4.00
CA SER A 110 -4.06 -20.30 4.66
C SER A 110 -4.43 -19.77 6.05
N ALA A 111 -3.76 -18.73 6.55
CA ALA A 111 -3.95 -18.19 7.90
C ALA A 111 -4.71 -16.85 7.95
N GLY A 112 -5.55 -16.55 6.96
CA GLY A 112 -6.36 -15.32 6.88
C GLY A 112 -7.86 -15.60 6.81
#